data_AF-A0A8D8AU10-F1
#
_entry.id   AF-A0A8D8AU10-F1
#
_cell.length_a   1.000
_cell.length_b   1.000
_cell.length_c   1.000
_cell.angle_alpha   90.00
_cell.angle_beta   90.00
_cell.angle_gamma   90.00
#
_symmetry.space_group_name_H-M   'P 1'
#
loop_
_entity.id
_entity.type
_entity.pdbx_description
1 polymer ?
#
loop_
_entity_poly.entity_id
_entity_poly.type
_entity_poly.pdbx_seq_one_letter_code
_entity_poly.pdbx_strand_id
1 'polypeptide(L)'
;MADSSSHLNWLIIRDHNAFLLKRRNIRKPFSTEPNNLTNLSSYRYSGLVHKKSLGIVPADKGISVVYKRPKYQTKPAKATVKVTLKHKPRRALKKLKHKPRR
;
A
#
# COMPACT_ATOMS: atom_id res chain seq x y z
N MET A 1 -2.53 18.88 -15.38
CA MET A 1 -2.07 17.58 -14.85
C MET A 1 -3.31 16.75 -14.57
N ALA A 2 -3.53 15.66 -15.31
CA ALA A 2 -4.68 14.79 -15.07
C ALA A 2 -4.57 14.19 -13.67
N ASP A 3 -5.47 14.58 -12.78
CA ASP A 3 -5.51 14.07 -11.42
C ASP A 3 -6.17 12.68 -11.48
N SER A 4 -5.41 11.60 -11.25
CA SER A 4 -5.94 10.25 -11.37
C SER A 4 -7.01 10.02 -10.29
N SER A 5 -8.26 9.91 -10.70
CA SER A 5 -9.38 9.66 -9.79
C SER A 5 -9.27 8.26 -9.20
N SER A 6 -9.15 8.18 -7.87
CA SER A 6 -9.06 6.90 -7.16
C SER A 6 -10.32 6.06 -7.35
N HIS A 7 -11.49 6.69 -7.38
CA HIS A 7 -12.76 5.98 -7.59
C HIS A 7 -12.84 5.34 -8.98
N LEU A 8 -12.44 6.08 -10.02
CA LEU A 8 -12.41 5.54 -11.38
C LEU A 8 -11.44 4.36 -11.49
N ASN A 9 -10.23 4.51 -10.97
CA ASN A 9 -9.23 3.45 -10.96
C ASN A 9 -9.76 2.20 -10.26
N TRP A 10 -10.46 2.35 -9.12
CA TRP A 10 -11.06 1.22 -8.41
C TRP A 10 -12.15 0.52 -9.23
N LEU A 11 -13.04 1.27 -9.89
CA LEU A 11 -14.09 0.68 -10.73
C LEU A 11 -13.51 -0.15 -11.88
N ILE A 12 -12.36 0.26 -12.41
CA ILE A 12 -11.65 -0.48 -13.46
C ILE A 12 -11.02 -1.77 -12.89
N ILE A 13 -10.28 -1.67 -11.78
CA ILE A 13 -9.43 -2.79 -11.31
C ILE A 13 -10.11 -3.75 -10.33
N ARG A 14 -11.27 -3.41 -9.75
CA ARG A 14 -11.88 -4.18 -8.64
C ARG A 14 -12.11 -5.66 -8.97
N ASP A 15 -12.41 -5.96 -10.23
CA ASP A 15 -12.76 -7.31 -10.71
C ASP A 15 -11.72 -7.90 -11.68
N HIS A 16 -10.88 -7.05 -12.27
CA HIS A 16 -9.95 -7.37 -13.37
C HIS A 16 -8.53 -6.86 -13.03
N ASN A 17 -7.86 -7.51 -12.08
CA ASN A 17 -6.51 -7.17 -11.68
C ASN A 17 -5.65 -8.44 -11.57
N ALA A 18 -4.40 -8.39 -12.04
CA ALA A 18 -3.46 -9.50 -11.96
C ALA A 18 -3.12 -9.92 -10.51
N PHE A 19 -3.24 -9.00 -9.55
CA PHE A 19 -3.02 -9.28 -8.13
C PHE A 19 -4.24 -9.91 -7.43
N LEU A 20 -5.38 -10.04 -8.13
CA LEU A 20 -6.63 -10.49 -7.54
C LEU A 20 -6.67 -12.01 -7.41
N LEU A 21 -6.82 -12.50 -6.18
CA LEU A 21 -6.93 -13.92 -5.88
C LEU A 21 -8.37 -14.24 -5.45
N LYS A 22 -9.13 -14.82 -6.38
CA LYS A 22 -10.48 -15.32 -6.13
C LYS A 22 -10.40 -16.81 -5.74
N ARG A 23 -11.09 -17.18 -4.66
CA ARG A 23 -11.28 -18.59 -4.29
C ARG A 23 -12.77 -18.87 -4.09
N ARG A 24 -13.19 -20.09 -4.44
CA ARG A 24 -14.56 -20.58 -4.24
C ARG A 24 -14.90 -20.50 -2.74
N ASN A 25 -16.15 -20.16 -2.42
CA ASN A 25 -16.69 -20.03 -1.06
C ASN A 25 -16.09 -18.90 -0.20
N ILE A 26 -15.38 -17.94 -0.80
CA ILE A 26 -14.90 -16.75 -0.09
C ILE A 26 -15.62 -15.51 -0.62
N ARG A 27 -16.36 -14.81 0.26
CA ARG A 27 -17.17 -13.63 -0.13
C ARG A 27 -16.35 -12.43 -0.59
N LYS A 28 -15.16 -12.23 -0.01
CA LYS A 28 -14.26 -11.12 -0.36
C LYS A 28 -12.95 -11.68 -0.92
N PRO A 29 -12.57 -11.33 -2.16
CA PRO A 29 -11.33 -11.82 -2.74
C PRO A 29 -10.11 -11.21 -2.05
N PHE A 30 -9.00 -11.93 -2.11
CA PHE A 30 -7.70 -11.45 -1.62
C PHE A 30 -6.96 -10.70 -2.73
N SER A 31 -5.99 -9.89 -2.34
CA SER A 31 -5.14 -9.11 -3.24
C SER A 31 -3.69 -9.23 -2.80
N THR A 32 -2.79 -9.56 -3.73
CA THR A 32 -1.33 -9.60 -3.52
C THR A 32 -0.64 -8.30 -3.92
N GLU A 33 -1.41 -7.22 -4.08
CA GLU A 33 -0.88 -5.94 -4.53
C GLU A 33 0.11 -5.34 -3.50
N PRO A 34 1.15 -4.61 -3.96
CA PRO A 34 2.07 -3.95 -3.06
C PRO A 34 1.37 -2.83 -2.27
N ASN A 35 1.77 -2.66 -1.00
CA ASN A 35 1.20 -1.68 -0.06
C ASN A 35 -0.27 -1.91 0.32
N ASN A 36 -0.74 -3.16 0.31
CA ASN A 36 -1.99 -3.56 0.97
C ASN A 36 -1.68 -4.19 2.33
N LEU A 37 -2.14 -3.58 3.42
CA LEU A 37 -1.85 -4.04 4.78
C LEU A 37 -2.70 -5.24 5.22
N THR A 38 -3.84 -5.46 4.58
CA THR A 38 -4.82 -6.49 4.99
C THR A 38 -4.90 -7.64 4.00
N ASN A 39 -4.22 -7.54 2.86
CA ASN A 39 -4.30 -8.46 1.72
C ASN A 39 -5.73 -8.69 1.20
N LEU A 40 -6.67 -7.81 1.55
CA LEU A 40 -8.05 -7.87 1.06
C LEU A 40 -8.19 -6.99 -0.17
N SER A 41 -8.86 -7.48 -1.21
CA SER A 41 -9.28 -6.63 -2.32
C SER A 41 -10.40 -5.70 -1.83
N SER A 42 -10.03 -4.47 -1.50
CA SER A 42 -10.92 -3.45 -0.96
C SER A 42 -10.40 -2.08 -1.34
N TYR A 43 -11.31 -1.17 -1.69
CA TYR A 43 -10.98 0.19 -2.04
C TYR A 43 -10.10 0.85 -0.98
N ARG A 44 -10.43 0.72 0.31
CA ARG A 44 -9.71 1.39 1.40
C ARG A 44 -8.25 0.96 1.55
N TYR A 45 -7.93 -0.29 1.23
CA TYR A 45 -6.61 -0.88 1.48
C TYR A 45 -5.78 -1.08 0.21
N SER A 46 -6.32 -0.72 -0.96
CA SER A 46 -5.59 -0.84 -2.22
C SER A 46 -4.41 0.12 -2.28
N GLY A 47 -3.22 -0.44 -2.46
CA GLY A 47 -1.99 0.33 -2.63
C GLY A 47 -1.85 0.92 -4.03
N LEU A 48 -2.58 0.41 -5.02
CA LEU A 48 -2.52 0.88 -6.42
C LEU A 48 -3.38 2.13 -6.64
N VAL A 49 -4.57 2.15 -6.05
CA VAL A 49 -5.59 3.17 -6.29
C VAL A 49 -5.29 4.49 -5.58
N HIS A 50 -4.77 4.43 -4.36
CA HIS A 50 -4.58 5.62 -3.55
C HIS A 50 -3.26 6.32 -3.86
N LYS A 51 -3.32 7.66 -3.89
CA LYS A 51 -2.15 8.55 -4.02
C LYS A 51 -1.19 8.41 -2.84
N LYS A 52 -1.75 8.12 -1.66
CA LYS A 52 -1.03 7.87 -0.40
C LYS A 52 -1.34 6.45 0.06
N SER A 53 -0.32 5.63 0.14
CA SER A 53 -0.40 4.26 0.65
C SER A 53 0.76 4.00 1.60
N LEU A 54 0.58 3.03 2.50
CA LEU A 54 1.61 2.57 3.41
C LEU A 54 1.67 1.04 3.37
N GLY A 55 2.86 0.51 3.18
CA GLY A 55 3.18 -0.91 3.25
C GLY A 55 4.23 -1.17 4.32
N ILE A 56 4.20 -2.36 4.88
CA ILE A 56 5.17 -2.83 5.87
C ILE A 56 5.80 -4.10 5.30
N VAL A 57 7.13 -4.11 5.23
CA VAL A 57 7.90 -5.22 4.66
C VAL A 57 8.96 -5.61 5.68
N PRO A 58 9.22 -6.91 5.89
CA PRO A 58 10.34 -7.34 6.72
C PRO A 58 11.67 -6.83 6.17
N ALA A 59 12.60 -6.54 7.07
CA ALA A 59 13.98 -6.20 6.74
C ALA A 59 14.90 -7.11 7.56
N ASP A 60 16.15 -7.30 7.11
CA ASP A 60 17.13 -8.16 7.79
C ASP A 60 17.28 -7.83 9.28
N LYS A 61 17.19 -6.53 9.60
CA LYS A 61 17.15 -6.03 10.98
C LYS A 61 16.04 -4.98 11.11
N GLY A 62 14.92 -5.39 11.72
CA GLY A 62 13.79 -4.52 12.01
C GLY A 62 12.72 -4.53 10.93
N ILE A 63 12.09 -3.38 10.68
CA ILE A 63 10.90 -3.28 9.81
C ILE A 63 11.12 -2.19 8.77
N SER A 64 10.86 -2.48 7.50
CA SER A 64 10.82 -1.47 6.44
C SER A 64 9.41 -0.95 6.20
N VAL A 65 9.24 0.36 6.30
CA VAL A 65 8.01 1.06 5.97
C VAL A 65 8.13 1.60 4.56
N VAL A 66 7.27 1.13 3.66
CA VAL A 66 7.17 1.60 2.28
C VAL A 66 5.98 2.55 2.18
N TYR A 67 6.12 3.69 1.51
CA TYR A 67 5.00 4.61 1.31
C TYR A 67 5.09 5.34 -0.03
N LYS A 68 3.94 5.78 -0.53
CA LYS A 68 3.83 6.55 -1.77
C LYS A 68 3.87 8.06 -1.51
N ARG A 69 4.65 8.77 -2.32
CA ARG A 69 4.74 10.23 -2.35
C ARG A 69 3.64 10.80 -3.27
N PRO A 70 2.73 11.64 -2.77
CA PRO A 70 1.65 12.20 -3.59
C PRO A 70 2.14 13.12 -4.71
N LYS A 71 3.33 13.72 -4.57
CA LYS A 71 3.94 14.60 -5.59
C LYS A 71 4.37 13.87 -6.87
N TYR A 72 4.66 12.57 -6.78
CA TYR A 72 5.28 11.80 -7.88
C TYR A 72 4.34 10.73 -8.46
N GLN A 73 3.03 10.97 -8.50
CA GLN A 73 2.04 9.98 -8.97
C GLN A 73 2.33 9.45 -10.38
N THR A 74 2.72 10.33 -11.30
CA THR A 74 3.04 9.96 -12.69
C THR A 74 4.47 9.45 -12.87
N LYS A 75 5.27 9.38 -11.81
CA LYS A 75 6.69 9.01 -11.84
C LYS A 75 6.93 7.80 -10.93
N PRO A 76 6.58 6.58 -11.36
CA PRO A 76 6.59 5.39 -10.50
C PRO A 76 7.95 5.14 -9.83
N ALA A 77 9.06 5.38 -10.55
CA ALA A 77 10.42 5.25 -10.03
C ALA A 77 10.71 6.17 -8.81
N LYS A 78 10.06 7.33 -8.72
CA LYS A 78 10.24 8.31 -7.61
C LYS A 78 9.05 8.31 -6.64
N ALA A 79 7.97 7.61 -6.98
CA ALA A 79 6.73 7.57 -6.20
C ALA A 79 6.90 6.82 -4.89
N THR A 80 7.67 5.74 -4.87
CA THR A 80 7.78 4.85 -3.73
C THR A 80 9.03 5.15 -2.90
N VAL A 81 8.87 5.25 -1.58
CA VAL A 81 9.97 5.44 -0.64
C VAL A 81 9.96 4.34 0.40
N LYS A 82 11.13 3.77 0.67
CA LYS A 82 11.35 2.76 1.71
C LYS A 82 12.17 3.37 2.85
N VAL A 83 11.71 3.23 4.09
CA VAL A 83 12.41 3.67 5.30
C VAL A 83 12.51 2.49 6.25
N THR A 84 13.74 2.10 6.60
CA THR A 84 13.98 0.97 7.50
C THR A 84 14.12 1.45 8.95
N LEU A 85 13.26 0.92 9.83
CA LEU A 85 13.28 1.15 11.26
C LEU A 85 14.03 0.00 11.94
N LYS A 86 15.29 0.25 12.31
CA LYS A 86 16.17 -0.73 12.99
C LYS A 86 16.06 -0.71 14.52
N HIS A 87 14.95 -0.19 15.06
CA HIS A 87 14.77 -0.04 16.51
C HIS A 87 14.17 -1.29 17.16
N LYS A 88 14.33 -1.43 18.49
CA LYS A 88 13.60 -2.43 19.28
C LYS A 88 12.07 -2.32 19.05
N PRO A 89 11.30 -3.43 19.12
CA PRO A 89 9.90 -3.48 18.68
C PRO A 89 9.01 -2.36 19.23
N ARG A 90 9.05 -2.09 20.54
CA ARG A 90 8.26 -1.01 21.18
C ARG A 90 8.58 0.38 20.61
N ARG A 91 9.87 0.67 20.39
CA ARG A 91 10.30 1.97 19.82
C ARG A 91 9.94 2.07 18.35
N ALA A 92 10.07 0.98 17.58
CA ALA A 92 9.68 0.92 16.18
C ALA A 92 8.17 1.19 16.01
N LEU A 93 7.33 0.54 16.84
CA LEU A 93 5.88 0.75 16.82
C LEU A 93 5.49 2.17 17.22
N LYS A 94 6.12 2.74 18.27
CA LYS A 94 5.89 4.14 18.66
C LYS A 94 6.24 5.08 17.50
N LYS A 95 7.39 4.89 16.83
CA LYS A 95 7.77 5.70 15.67
C LYS A 95 6.81 5.53 14.50
N LEU A 96 6.35 4.32 14.21
CA LEU A 96 5.37 4.06 13.16
C LEU A 96 4.05 4.78 13.43
N LYS A 97 3.55 4.75 14.67
CA LYS A 97 2.33 5.45 15.09
C LYS A 97 2.40 6.97 14.89
N HIS A 98 3.56 7.57 15.17
CA HIS A 98 3.76 9.02 15.06
C HIS A 98 4.24 9.47 13.67
N LYS A 99 4.57 8.54 12.76
CA LYS A 99 5.12 8.89 11.46
C LYS A 99 4.05 9.62 10.64
N PRO A 100 4.28 10.89 10.27
CA PRO A 100 3.28 11.64 9.52
C PRO A 100 3.09 11.02 8.13
N ARG A 101 1.84 10.99 7.67
CA ARG A 101 1.42 10.57 6.33
C ARG A 101 1.79 11.65 5.29
N ARG A 102 3.09 11.92 5.14
CA ARG A 102 3.63 12.89 4.17
C ARG A 102 3.40 12.41 2.74
#